data_AF-A0ABD3B2R1-F1
#
_entry.id   AF-A0ABD3B2R1-F1
#
_cell.length_a   1.000
_cell.length_b   1.000
_cell.length_c   1.000
_cell.angle_alpha   90.00
_cell.angle_beta   90.00
_cell.angle_gamma   90.00
#
_symmetry.space_group_name_H-M   'P 1'
#
loop_
_entity.id
_entity.type
_entity.pdbx_description
1 polymer ?
#
loop_
_entity_poly.entity_id
_entity_poly.type
_entity_poly.pdbx_seq_one_letter_code
_entity_poly.pdbx_strand_id
1 'polypeptide(L)'
;MDVGASTPFLWAFEEQEKLLEFYERVSGARMHASFIRLGGQAKDWGFSDVMLRGPGVCWDLRRAVPYDVHDQSDLSASVGTKGDFYDRYCIRIEEKRQSWGSALPHRRRTSGSVLGRASRFQSTASKIRTSLSINHYCPILEMVTGAFLAMHYTPHVDLAFNNVEHIMRDVEGGWLLRYMHANGASMFFIVVHLHIFRGLYHASYSSPREFVWCLGVVIFLLMIVIAFIGYVLPWGQMSFWGATIITSLASAIPVVGDSN
;
A
#
# COMPACT_ATOMS: atom_id res chain seq x y z
N MET A 1 8.20 -15.19 19.40
CA MET A 1 8.94 -13.93 19.62
C MET A 1 8.50 -13.24 20.89
N ASP A 2 7.21 -12.91 21.08
CA ASP A 2 6.74 -12.13 22.25
C ASP A 2 6.91 -12.80 23.62
N VAL A 3 7.12 -14.11 23.67
CA VAL A 3 7.37 -14.88 24.91
C VAL A 3 8.83 -15.34 25.06
N GLY A 4 9.76 -14.77 24.28
CA GLY A 4 11.20 -15.04 24.39
C GLY A 4 11.71 -16.32 23.70
N ALA A 5 10.84 -17.13 23.10
CA ALA A 5 11.26 -18.29 22.29
C ALA A 5 11.65 -17.85 20.86
N SER A 6 12.94 -17.61 20.63
CA SER A 6 13.51 -17.18 19.34
C SER A 6 13.88 -18.36 18.43
N THR A 7 14.44 -19.44 18.97
CA THR A 7 14.93 -20.59 18.18
C THR A 7 13.81 -21.36 17.47
N PRO A 8 12.68 -21.72 18.12
CA PRO A 8 11.56 -22.39 17.43
C PRO A 8 10.91 -21.52 16.36
N PHE A 9 11.00 -20.20 16.51
CA PHE A 9 10.49 -19.23 15.54
C PHE A 9 11.35 -19.22 14.27
N LEU A 10 12.69 -19.25 14.39
CA LEU A 10 13.58 -19.29 13.23
C LEU A 10 13.41 -20.58 12.40
N TRP A 11 13.25 -21.74 13.05
CA TRP A 11 12.95 -22.99 12.35
C TRP A 11 11.59 -22.97 11.63
N ALA A 12 10.58 -22.35 12.23
CA ALA A 12 9.28 -22.17 11.57
C ALA A 12 9.37 -21.21 10.37
N PHE A 13 10.25 -20.21 10.41
CA PHE A 13 10.49 -19.29 9.29
C PHE A 13 11.18 -19.96 8.11
N GLU A 14 12.13 -20.87 8.35
CA GLU A 14 12.78 -21.64 7.29
C GLU A 14 11.76 -22.53 6.53
N GLU A 15 10.86 -23.19 7.27
CA GLU A 15 9.78 -23.99 6.67
C GLU A 15 8.72 -23.11 5.98
N GLN A 16 8.47 -21.91 6.51
CA GLN A 16 7.61 -20.93 5.86
C GLN A 16 8.22 -20.47 4.53
N GLU A 17 9.53 -20.26 4.47
CA GLU A 17 10.23 -19.86 3.25
C GLU A 17 10.14 -20.92 2.14
N LYS A 18 10.31 -22.21 2.50
CA LYS A 18 10.09 -23.34 1.58
C LYS A 18 8.66 -23.38 1.01
N LEU A 19 7.66 -23.05 1.84
CA LEU A 19 6.26 -22.98 1.40
C LEU A 19 6.00 -21.78 0.48
N LEU A 20 6.59 -20.62 0.78
CA LEU A 20 6.46 -19.42 -0.03
C LEU A 20 7.16 -19.57 -1.39
N GLU A 21 8.27 -20.30 -1.48
CA GLU A 21 8.88 -20.68 -2.77
C GLU A 21 7.94 -21.54 -3.62
N PHE A 22 7.23 -22.50 -3.03
CA PHE A 22 6.22 -23.28 -3.73
C PHE A 22 5.07 -22.37 -4.22
N TYR A 23 4.63 -21.45 -3.36
CA TYR A 23 3.58 -20.48 -3.69
C TYR A 23 3.99 -19.50 -4.80
N GLU A 24 5.25 -19.08 -4.81
CA GLU A 24 5.86 -18.24 -5.83
C GLU A 24 5.96 -18.98 -7.17
N ARG A 25 6.34 -20.26 -7.17
CA ARG A 25 6.35 -21.10 -8.39
C ARG A 25 4.97 -21.29 -9.00
N VAL A 26 3.90 -21.33 -8.18
CA VAL A 26 2.52 -21.54 -8.65
C VAL A 26 1.84 -20.24 -9.06
N SER A 27 2.08 -19.13 -8.34
CA SER A 27 1.33 -17.87 -8.50
C SER A 27 2.14 -16.69 -9.01
N GLY A 28 3.47 -16.79 -9.05
CA GLY A 28 4.38 -15.68 -9.36
C GLY A 28 4.46 -14.61 -8.26
N ALA A 29 3.88 -14.85 -7.08
CA ALA A 29 3.88 -13.91 -5.96
C ALA A 29 4.32 -14.59 -4.66
N ARG A 30 5.19 -13.93 -3.90
CA ARG A 30 5.84 -14.51 -2.71
C ARG A 30 4.90 -14.72 -1.52
N MET A 31 3.89 -13.86 -1.29
CA MET A 31 2.99 -13.97 -0.13
C MET A 31 1.49 -13.78 -0.44
N HIS A 32 1.14 -13.17 -1.58
CA HIS A 32 -0.25 -12.87 -1.92
C HIS A 32 -0.59 -13.31 -3.34
N ALA A 33 -0.84 -14.60 -3.52
CA ALA A 33 -1.64 -15.05 -4.64
C ALA A 33 -3.06 -14.56 -4.39
N SER A 34 -3.58 -13.75 -5.30
CA SER A 34 -4.96 -13.30 -5.23
C SER A 34 -5.88 -14.46 -5.64
N PHE A 35 -6.17 -15.36 -4.72
CA PHE A 35 -7.25 -16.32 -4.87
C PHE A 35 -8.07 -16.38 -3.57
N ILE A 36 -9.39 -16.45 -3.74
CA ILE A 36 -10.46 -16.41 -2.72
C ILE A 36 -10.98 -15.00 -2.35
N ARG A 37 -12.22 -14.73 -2.75
CA ARG A 37 -13.11 -13.72 -2.16
C ARG A 37 -14.21 -14.47 -1.41
N LEU A 38 -14.40 -14.21 -0.13
CA LEU A 38 -15.53 -14.71 0.65
C LEU A 38 -16.27 -13.52 1.27
N GLY A 39 -17.58 -13.45 0.99
CA GLY A 39 -18.53 -12.61 1.71
C GLY A 39 -19.37 -13.48 2.64
N GLY A 40 -19.82 -12.93 3.76
CA GLY A 40 -20.75 -13.61 4.67
C GLY A 40 -20.58 -13.12 6.10
N GLN A 41 -21.70 -12.74 6.74
CA GLN A 41 -21.72 -11.99 7.99
C GLN A 41 -21.39 -12.82 9.23
N ALA A 42 -20.66 -12.15 10.12
CA ALA A 42 -20.56 -12.45 11.55
C ALA A 42 -21.94 -12.55 12.18
N LYS A 43 -22.15 -13.47 13.12
CA LYS A 43 -23.26 -13.36 14.06
C LYS A 43 -22.89 -13.89 15.44
N ASP A 44 -22.55 -12.91 16.26
CA ASP A 44 -23.21 -12.60 17.54
C ASP A 44 -22.34 -12.47 18.78
N TRP A 45 -21.05 -12.82 18.73
CA TRP A 45 -20.04 -12.33 19.69
C TRP A 45 -18.66 -12.05 19.09
N GLY A 46 -18.54 -12.04 17.75
CA GLY A 46 -17.29 -11.69 17.03
C GLY A 46 -16.15 -12.71 17.08
N PHE A 47 -16.31 -13.84 17.79
CA PHE A 47 -15.31 -14.90 17.83
C PHE A 47 -15.52 -15.93 16.73
N SER A 48 -14.49 -16.19 15.92
CA SER A 48 -14.51 -17.14 14.82
C SER A 48 -13.55 -18.31 15.06
N ASP A 49 -13.93 -19.49 14.56
CA ASP A 49 -13.05 -20.67 14.39
C ASP A 49 -12.41 -21.17 15.72
N VAL A 50 -11.07 -21.12 15.87
CA VAL A 50 -10.37 -21.63 17.08
C VAL A 50 -10.82 -20.99 18.39
N MET A 51 -11.31 -19.75 18.35
CA MET A 51 -11.84 -19.08 19.54
C MET A 51 -13.15 -19.71 20.04
N LEU A 52 -13.92 -20.38 19.17
CA LEU A 52 -15.10 -21.18 19.52
C LEU A 52 -14.72 -22.59 19.99
N ARG A 53 -13.70 -23.22 19.37
CA ARG A 53 -13.28 -24.60 19.70
C ARG A 53 -12.50 -24.72 21.01
N GLY A 54 -11.79 -23.68 21.43
CA GLY A 54 -11.06 -23.64 22.70
C GLY A 54 -11.89 -24.04 23.93
N PRO A 55 -13.04 -23.39 24.20
CA PRO A 55 -13.90 -23.71 25.35
C PRO A 55 -14.78 -24.96 25.18
N GLY A 56 -14.56 -25.81 24.17
CA GLY A 56 -15.27 -27.09 24.01
C GLY A 56 -16.46 -27.09 23.05
N VAL A 57 -16.72 -26.00 22.33
CA VAL A 57 -17.80 -25.95 21.33
C VAL A 57 -17.31 -26.60 20.03
N CYS A 58 -17.94 -27.71 19.63
CA CYS A 58 -17.62 -28.44 18.40
C CYS A 58 -18.23 -27.74 17.16
N TRP A 59 -17.62 -26.62 16.75
CA TRP A 59 -18.04 -25.84 15.58
C TRP A 59 -16.92 -25.78 14.52
N ASP A 60 -17.22 -26.24 13.30
CA ASP A 60 -16.35 -26.16 12.12
C ASP A 60 -17.20 -25.85 10.88
N LEU A 61 -16.89 -24.74 10.22
CA LEU A 61 -17.61 -24.27 9.04
C LEU A 61 -17.58 -25.29 7.90
N ARG A 62 -16.47 -26.03 7.76
CA ARG A 62 -16.28 -27.05 6.70
C ARG A 62 -17.25 -28.22 6.83
N ARG A 63 -17.81 -28.46 8.02
CA ARG A 63 -18.79 -29.53 8.30
C ARG A 63 -20.21 -29.00 8.40
N ALA A 64 -20.39 -27.81 8.97
CA ALA A 64 -21.71 -27.20 9.14
C ALA A 64 -22.31 -26.76 7.80
N VAL A 65 -21.47 -26.24 6.89
CA VAL A 65 -21.86 -25.87 5.53
C VAL A 65 -20.75 -26.34 4.58
N PRO A 66 -20.72 -27.62 4.19
CA PRO A 66 -19.66 -28.15 3.34
C PRO A 66 -19.61 -27.39 2.01
N TYR A 67 -18.46 -26.78 1.72
CA TYR A 67 -18.17 -26.11 0.46
C TYR A 67 -17.04 -26.85 -0.26
N ASP A 68 -17.06 -26.77 -1.59
CA ASP A 68 -16.12 -27.48 -2.48
C ASP A 68 -16.08 -29.00 -2.23
N VAL A 69 -14.92 -29.54 -1.86
CA VAL A 69 -14.65 -30.98 -1.70
C VAL A 69 -14.50 -31.40 -0.24
N HIS A 70 -14.86 -30.51 0.69
CA HIS A 70 -14.71 -30.76 2.12
C HIS A 70 -15.72 -31.78 2.68
N ASP A 71 -16.78 -32.06 1.93
CA ASP A 71 -17.74 -33.15 2.18
C ASP A 71 -17.09 -34.56 2.11
N GLN A 72 -15.99 -34.70 1.36
CA GLN A 72 -15.30 -35.96 1.11
C GLN A 72 -14.04 -36.15 1.96
N SER A 73 -13.79 -35.26 2.92
CA SER A 73 -12.59 -35.28 3.78
C SER A 73 -12.93 -35.74 5.21
N ASP A 74 -12.18 -36.71 5.74
CA ASP A 74 -12.35 -37.27 7.09
C ASP A 74 -11.77 -36.35 8.20
N LEU A 75 -11.96 -35.04 8.08
CA LEU A 75 -11.46 -34.05 9.04
C LEU A 75 -12.36 -34.02 10.29
N SER A 76 -11.75 -34.17 11.47
CA SER A 76 -12.44 -34.11 12.75
C SER A 76 -12.10 -32.81 13.50
N ALA A 77 -13.14 -32.07 13.90
CA ALA A 77 -12.94 -30.84 14.67
C ALA A 77 -12.37 -31.16 16.06
N SER A 78 -11.16 -30.70 16.35
CA SER A 78 -10.54 -30.81 17.67
C SER A 78 -11.12 -29.77 18.63
N VAL A 79 -11.59 -30.20 19.80
CA VAL A 79 -12.16 -29.33 20.83
C VAL A 79 -11.29 -29.31 22.08
N GLY A 80 -11.17 -28.14 22.70
CA GLY A 80 -10.47 -27.96 23.98
C GLY A 80 -11.37 -28.35 25.15
N THR A 81 -10.79 -28.44 26.34
CA THR A 81 -11.51 -28.87 27.55
C THR A 81 -11.65 -27.76 28.59
N LYS A 82 -10.72 -26.81 28.60
CA LYS A 82 -10.58 -25.73 29.59
C LYS A 82 -10.67 -24.34 28.98
N GLY A 83 -10.50 -24.18 27.67
CA GLY A 83 -10.64 -22.89 26.98
C GLY A 83 -9.50 -21.90 27.24
N ASP A 84 -8.38 -22.37 27.76
CA ASP A 84 -7.20 -21.55 28.04
C ASP A 84 -6.34 -21.32 26.77
N PHE A 85 -5.25 -20.56 26.92
CA PHE A 85 -4.32 -20.29 25.82
C PHE A 85 -3.60 -21.55 25.32
N TYR A 86 -3.41 -22.54 26.20
CA TYR A 86 -2.72 -23.78 25.86
C TYR A 86 -3.61 -24.70 25.02
N ASP A 87 -4.89 -24.82 25.36
CA ASP A 87 -5.89 -25.55 24.56
C ASP A 87 -5.98 -24.96 23.14
N ARG A 88 -5.99 -23.64 23.00
CA ARG A 88 -5.98 -22.97 21.67
C ARG A 88 -4.71 -23.26 20.87
N TYR A 89 -3.56 -23.33 21.54
CA TYR A 89 -2.29 -23.71 20.91
C TYR A 89 -2.33 -25.16 20.43
N CYS A 90 -2.77 -26.11 21.27
CA CYS A 90 -2.88 -27.53 20.92
C CYS A 90 -3.86 -27.78 19.78
N ILE A 91 -5.03 -27.12 19.77
CA ILE A 91 -6.00 -27.20 18.66
C ILE A 91 -5.36 -26.75 17.34
N ARG A 92 -4.55 -25.69 17.36
CA ARG A 92 -3.86 -25.19 16.16
C ARG A 92 -2.74 -26.12 15.67
N ILE A 93 -2.07 -26.82 16.57
CA ILE A 93 -1.09 -27.86 16.20
C ILE A 93 -1.80 -29.07 15.57
N GLU A 94 -2.94 -29.50 16.12
CA GLU A 94 -3.70 -30.61 15.56
C GLU A 94 -4.34 -30.26 14.22
N GLU A 95 -4.84 -29.03 14.04
CA GLU A 95 -5.30 -28.52 12.74
C GLU A 95 -4.23 -28.59 11.66
N LYS A 96 -2.99 -28.20 12.02
CA LYS A 96 -1.85 -28.36 11.12
C LYS A 96 -1.65 -29.84 10.82
N ARG A 97 -1.57 -30.71 11.83
CA ARG A 97 -1.38 -32.14 11.65
C ARG A 97 -2.44 -32.78 10.75
N GLN A 98 -3.71 -32.45 10.94
CA GLN A 98 -4.82 -32.93 10.12
C GLN A 98 -4.77 -32.38 8.69
N SER A 99 -4.39 -31.12 8.50
CA SER A 99 -4.20 -30.52 7.18
C SER A 99 -3.12 -31.25 6.37
N TRP A 100 -2.04 -31.68 7.04
CA TRP A 100 -1.01 -32.51 6.41
C TRP A 100 -1.53 -33.92 6.10
N GLY A 101 -2.31 -34.51 7.02
CA GLY A 101 -2.97 -35.80 6.82
C GLY A 101 -3.95 -35.83 5.65
N SER A 102 -4.74 -34.77 5.45
CA SER A 102 -5.73 -34.68 4.35
C SER A 102 -5.10 -34.37 2.99
N ALA A 103 -3.91 -33.76 2.94
CA ALA A 103 -3.24 -33.43 1.69
C ALA A 103 -2.71 -34.68 0.94
N LEU A 104 -2.31 -35.72 1.68
CA LEU A 104 -1.70 -36.93 1.13
C LEU A 104 -2.66 -37.80 0.27
N PRO A 105 -3.92 -38.07 0.70
CA PRO A 105 -4.90 -38.76 -0.13
C PRO A 105 -5.38 -37.93 -1.32
N HIS A 106 -5.50 -36.60 -1.16
CA HIS A 106 -5.99 -35.72 -2.23
C HIS A 106 -5.05 -35.72 -3.44
N ARG A 107 -3.73 -35.75 -3.21
CA ARG A 107 -2.71 -35.90 -4.27
C ARG A 107 -2.85 -37.19 -5.09
N ARG A 108 -3.41 -38.26 -4.52
CA ARG A 108 -3.63 -39.54 -5.23
C ARG A 108 -4.93 -39.56 -6.04
N ARG A 109 -5.86 -38.63 -5.79
CA ARG A 109 -7.18 -38.53 -6.42
C ARG A 109 -7.25 -37.49 -7.55
N THR A 110 -6.20 -36.70 -7.78
CA THR A 110 -6.19 -35.74 -8.89
C THR A 110 -6.14 -36.47 -10.23
N SER A 111 -7.30 -36.75 -10.81
CA SER A 111 -7.41 -37.10 -12.23
C SER A 111 -7.02 -35.86 -13.05
N GLY A 112 -6.11 -36.01 -14.00
CA GLY A 112 -5.65 -34.92 -14.85
C GLY A 112 -6.80 -34.37 -15.69
N SER A 113 -7.52 -33.38 -15.18
CA SER A 113 -8.58 -32.68 -15.88
C SER A 113 -8.07 -31.39 -16.50
N VAL A 114 -8.60 -31.10 -17.68
CA VAL A 114 -8.24 -29.99 -18.56
C VAL A 114 -8.36 -28.66 -17.81
N LEU A 115 -7.24 -27.92 -17.74
CA LEU A 115 -7.23 -26.55 -17.25
C LEU A 115 -8.18 -25.73 -18.12
N GLY A 116 -9.33 -25.35 -17.56
CA GLY A 116 -10.32 -24.53 -18.25
C GLY A 116 -9.67 -23.25 -18.77
N ARG A 117 -9.75 -23.03 -20.09
CA ARG A 117 -9.40 -21.78 -20.77
C ARG A 117 -10.40 -20.70 -20.33
N ALA A 118 -10.23 -20.19 -19.11
CA ALA A 118 -11.01 -19.08 -18.61
C ALA A 118 -10.56 -17.79 -19.31
N SER A 119 -11.49 -17.25 -20.08
CA SER A 119 -11.56 -15.90 -20.63
C SER A 119 -10.49 -14.91 -20.13
N ARG A 120 -9.55 -14.57 -21.02
CA ARG A 120 -9.07 -13.19 -21.12
C ARG A 120 -10.30 -12.30 -21.23
N PHE A 121 -10.30 -11.18 -20.51
CA PHE A 121 -11.32 -10.13 -20.51
C PHE A 121 -12.45 -10.26 -19.46
N GLN A 122 -12.15 -9.95 -18.18
CA GLN A 122 -13.12 -9.22 -17.36
C GLN A 122 -12.50 -8.52 -16.12
N SER A 123 -12.50 -7.18 -16.20
CA SER A 123 -12.71 -6.21 -15.13
C SER A 123 -11.75 -6.15 -13.93
N THR A 124 -10.59 -5.56 -14.22
CA THR A 124 -9.86 -4.55 -13.44
C THR A 124 -10.80 -3.45 -12.85
N ALA A 125 -11.51 -3.70 -11.74
CA ALA A 125 -12.39 -2.65 -11.19
C ALA A 125 -12.44 -2.43 -9.67
N SER A 126 -11.79 -3.22 -8.80
CA SER A 126 -11.93 -2.98 -7.34
C SER A 126 -10.68 -3.15 -6.47
N LYS A 127 -9.48 -3.11 -7.05
CA LYS A 127 -8.23 -3.12 -6.27
C LYS A 127 -7.48 -1.82 -6.54
N ILE A 128 -7.34 -0.98 -5.52
CA ILE A 128 -6.57 0.28 -5.55
C ILE A 128 -7.19 1.37 -6.45
N ARG A 129 -8.53 1.54 -6.44
CA ARG A 129 -9.18 2.67 -7.12
C ARG A 129 -9.10 3.99 -6.33
N THR A 130 -8.77 3.96 -5.04
CA THR A 130 -8.71 5.18 -4.20
C THR A 130 -7.37 5.93 -4.32
N SER A 131 -6.23 5.23 -4.30
CA SER A 131 -4.91 5.87 -4.45
C SER A 131 -4.66 6.38 -5.88
N LEU A 132 -5.14 5.67 -6.91
CA LEU A 132 -4.97 6.11 -8.30
C LEU A 132 -5.91 7.27 -8.67
N SER A 133 -7.09 7.36 -8.05
CA SER A 133 -8.05 8.45 -8.25
C SER A 133 -7.46 9.80 -7.80
N ILE A 134 -7.01 9.89 -6.55
CA ILE A 134 -6.47 11.14 -5.94
C ILE A 134 -5.24 11.69 -6.69
N ASN A 135 -4.40 10.80 -7.21
CA ASN A 135 -3.22 11.16 -8.00
C ASN A 135 -3.53 12.08 -9.19
N HIS A 136 -4.72 11.99 -9.77
CA HIS A 136 -5.12 12.83 -10.92
C HIS A 136 -5.79 14.13 -10.48
N TYR A 137 -6.49 14.14 -9.33
CA TYR A 137 -7.19 15.34 -8.85
C TYR A 137 -6.25 16.37 -8.23
N CYS A 138 -5.20 15.92 -7.54
CA CYS A 138 -4.27 16.82 -6.87
C CYS A 138 -3.51 17.75 -7.84
N PRO A 139 -2.93 17.26 -8.95
CA PRO A 139 -2.32 18.14 -9.98
C PRO A 139 -3.31 19.12 -10.60
N ILE A 140 -4.56 18.70 -10.81
CA ILE A 140 -5.60 19.58 -11.39
C ILE A 140 -5.92 20.72 -10.42
N LEU A 141 -6.06 20.41 -9.12
CA LEU A 141 -6.29 21.40 -8.08
C LEU A 141 -5.13 22.40 -8.01
N GLU A 142 -3.88 21.92 -8.03
CA GLU A 142 -2.68 22.78 -8.02
C GLU A 142 -2.60 23.69 -9.24
N MET A 143 -2.94 23.17 -10.43
CA MET A 143 -2.93 23.95 -11.67
C MET A 143 -3.99 25.06 -11.66
N VAL A 144 -5.21 24.74 -11.21
CA VAL A 144 -6.31 25.72 -11.14
C VAL A 144 -6.01 26.77 -10.08
N THR A 145 -5.71 26.36 -8.84
CA THR A 145 -5.40 27.29 -7.74
C THR A 145 -4.17 28.14 -8.06
N GLY A 146 -3.13 27.56 -8.65
CA GLY A 146 -1.92 28.26 -9.09
C GLY A 146 -2.20 29.28 -10.18
N ALA A 147 -3.05 28.95 -11.17
CA ALA A 147 -3.43 29.89 -12.23
C ALA A 147 -4.18 31.12 -11.67
N PHE A 148 -5.12 30.92 -10.74
CA PHE A 148 -5.81 32.04 -10.08
C PHE A 148 -4.87 32.87 -9.22
N LEU A 149 -3.96 32.24 -8.45
CA LEU A 149 -2.95 32.97 -7.67
C LEU A 149 -2.01 33.79 -8.56
N ALA A 150 -1.62 33.26 -9.71
CA ALA A 150 -0.76 33.95 -10.67
C ALA A 150 -1.39 35.24 -11.23
N MET A 151 -2.73 35.31 -11.36
CA MET A 151 -3.41 36.52 -11.82
C MET A 151 -3.28 37.70 -10.84
N HIS A 152 -3.08 37.42 -9.56
CA HIS A 152 -2.96 38.43 -8.50
C HIS A 152 -1.52 38.62 -8.00
N TYR A 153 -0.55 37.87 -8.53
CA TYR A 153 0.83 37.88 -8.07
C TYR A 153 1.76 38.61 -9.05
N THR A 154 2.54 39.58 -8.56
CA THR A 154 3.60 40.24 -9.36
C THR A 154 4.98 39.76 -8.91
N PRO A 155 5.80 39.19 -9.81
CA PRO A 155 7.15 38.70 -9.48
C PRO A 155 8.17 39.85 -9.45
N HIS A 156 8.11 40.70 -8.43
CA HIS A 156 9.10 41.76 -8.18
C HIS A 156 9.52 41.77 -6.71
N VAL A 157 10.83 41.92 -6.43
CA VAL A 157 11.40 41.78 -5.07
C VAL A 157 10.75 42.72 -4.03
N ASP A 158 10.39 43.94 -4.44
CA ASP A 158 9.79 44.93 -3.54
C ASP A 158 8.27 44.74 -3.34
N LEU A 159 7.61 44.00 -4.23
CA LEU A 159 6.15 43.87 -4.27
C LEU A 159 5.66 42.46 -3.94
N ALA A 160 6.51 41.43 -4.07
CA ALA A 160 6.14 40.02 -3.95
C ALA A 160 5.42 39.73 -2.63
N PHE A 161 5.98 40.18 -1.50
CA PHE A 161 5.40 39.97 -0.18
C PHE A 161 4.07 40.74 0.00
N ASN A 162 4.04 42.01 -0.41
CA ASN A 162 2.84 42.84 -0.31
C ASN A 162 1.68 42.29 -1.16
N ASN A 163 1.97 41.74 -2.34
CA ASN A 163 0.96 41.09 -3.19
C ASN A 163 0.40 39.81 -2.55
N VAL A 164 1.22 39.05 -1.83
CA VAL A 164 0.74 37.89 -1.08
C VAL A 164 -0.20 38.32 0.04
N GLU A 165 0.09 39.43 0.73
CA GLU A 165 -0.81 39.99 1.74
C GLU A 165 -2.11 40.52 1.13
N HIS A 166 -2.05 41.17 -0.02
CA HIS A 166 -3.20 41.59 -0.82
C HIS A 166 -4.10 40.40 -1.18
N ILE A 167 -3.55 39.29 -1.68
CA ILE A 167 -4.29 38.05 -1.94
C ILE A 167 -4.98 37.52 -0.68
N MET A 168 -4.33 37.62 0.47
CA MET A 168 -4.87 37.10 1.72
C MET A 168 -6.00 37.96 2.32
N ARG A 169 -5.99 39.27 2.07
CA ARG A 169 -6.86 40.23 2.77
C ARG A 169 -7.91 40.88 1.89
N ASP A 170 -7.54 41.23 0.66
CA ASP A 170 -8.35 42.10 -0.19
C ASP A 170 -9.06 41.31 -1.30
N VAL A 171 -8.54 40.15 -1.69
CA VAL A 171 -9.18 39.26 -2.68
C VAL A 171 -10.22 38.38 -1.98
N GLU A 172 -11.47 38.42 -2.48
CA GLU A 172 -12.56 37.59 -1.97
C GLU A 172 -12.22 36.10 -2.09
N GLY A 173 -12.09 35.40 -0.95
CA GLY A 173 -11.69 33.99 -0.91
C GLY A 173 -10.23 33.72 -1.26
N GLY A 174 -9.39 34.75 -1.44
CA GLY A 174 -7.96 34.58 -1.76
C GLY A 174 -7.17 33.88 -0.66
N TRP A 175 -7.55 34.05 0.61
CA TRP A 175 -7.01 33.29 1.74
C TRP A 175 -7.22 31.78 1.57
N LEU A 176 -8.40 31.37 1.11
CA LEU A 176 -8.73 29.96 0.89
C LEU A 176 -7.93 29.42 -0.28
N LEU A 177 -7.87 30.16 -1.40
CA LEU A 177 -7.07 29.77 -2.57
C LEU A 177 -5.59 29.56 -2.22
N ARG A 178 -4.99 30.49 -1.47
CA ARG A 178 -3.58 30.38 -1.05
C ARG A 178 -3.34 29.19 -0.13
N TYR A 179 -4.20 28.97 0.87
CA TYR A 179 -4.07 27.80 1.74
C TYR A 179 -4.35 26.49 1.01
N MET A 180 -5.29 26.47 0.06
CA MET A 180 -5.54 25.29 -0.78
C MET A 180 -4.32 24.94 -1.63
N HIS A 181 -3.66 25.93 -2.23
CA HIS A 181 -2.45 25.71 -3.03
C HIS A 181 -1.26 25.26 -2.15
N ALA A 182 -1.02 25.92 -1.02
CA ALA A 182 0.09 25.54 -0.14
C ALA A 182 -0.10 24.14 0.51
N ASN A 183 -1.31 23.84 0.99
CA ASN A 183 -1.60 22.54 1.58
C ASN A 183 -1.78 21.45 0.51
N GLY A 184 -2.28 21.82 -0.67
CA GLY A 184 -2.45 20.91 -1.80
C GLY A 184 -1.09 20.44 -2.34
N ALA A 185 -0.08 21.31 -2.41
CA ALA A 185 1.29 20.91 -2.70
C ALA A 185 1.82 19.86 -1.70
N SER A 186 1.56 20.06 -0.39
CA SER A 186 1.95 19.10 0.65
C SER A 186 1.22 17.75 0.50
N MET A 187 -0.07 17.79 0.22
CA MET A 187 -0.86 16.60 -0.09
C MET A 187 -0.32 15.88 -1.34
N PHE A 188 0.08 16.63 -2.37
CA PHE A 188 0.59 16.07 -3.62
C PHE A 188 1.84 15.23 -3.37
N PHE A 189 2.79 15.76 -2.60
CA PHE A 189 3.96 15.00 -2.21
C PHE A 189 3.59 13.77 -1.39
N ILE A 190 2.69 13.85 -0.41
CA ILE A 190 2.28 12.67 0.37
C ILE A 190 1.75 11.55 -0.54
N VAL A 191 0.86 11.90 -1.48
CA VAL A 191 0.25 10.91 -2.39
C VAL A 191 1.30 10.31 -3.34
N VAL A 192 2.22 11.13 -3.87
CA VAL A 192 3.31 10.65 -4.74
C VAL A 192 4.28 9.76 -3.99
N HIS A 193 4.65 10.09 -2.74
CA HIS A 193 5.47 9.20 -1.91
C HIS A 193 4.77 7.86 -1.69
N LEU A 194 3.48 7.87 -1.30
CA LEU A 194 2.70 6.64 -1.19
C LEU A 194 2.63 5.85 -2.52
N HIS A 195 2.56 6.55 -3.66
CA HIS A 195 2.58 5.93 -4.98
C HIS A 195 3.91 5.24 -5.27
N ILE A 196 5.04 5.89 -4.95
CA ILE A 196 6.39 5.33 -5.09
C ILE A 196 6.54 4.12 -4.16
N PHE A 197 6.18 4.23 -2.88
CA PHE A 197 6.23 3.14 -1.93
C PHE A 197 5.38 1.94 -2.36
N ARG A 198 4.17 2.18 -2.89
CA ARG A 198 3.33 1.13 -3.48
C ARG A 198 4.02 0.47 -4.67
N GLY A 199 4.68 1.26 -5.52
CA GLY A 199 5.44 0.78 -6.66
C GLY A 199 6.62 -0.10 -6.25
N LEU A 200 7.35 0.28 -5.20
CA LEU A 200 8.42 -0.51 -4.60
C LEU A 200 7.88 -1.80 -3.96
N TYR A 201 6.82 -1.69 -3.16
CA TYR A 201 6.21 -2.82 -2.45
C TYR A 201 5.71 -3.92 -3.39
N HIS A 202 5.13 -3.55 -4.55
CA HIS A 202 4.64 -4.50 -5.54
C HIS A 202 5.65 -4.80 -6.67
N ALA A 203 6.93 -4.41 -6.53
CA ALA A 203 7.94 -4.54 -7.58
C ALA A 203 7.42 -4.08 -8.96
N SER A 204 6.63 -3.00 -8.99
CA SER A 204 5.97 -2.51 -10.20
C SER A 204 6.95 -1.97 -11.23
N TYR A 205 8.18 -1.69 -10.82
CA TYR A 205 9.32 -1.26 -11.63
C TYR A 205 9.96 -2.37 -12.45
N SER A 206 9.67 -3.64 -12.16
CA SER A 206 10.19 -4.78 -12.92
C SER A 206 9.64 -4.83 -14.35
N SER A 207 10.38 -5.52 -15.24
CA SER A 207 10.01 -5.76 -16.63
C SER A 207 8.54 -6.22 -16.76
N PRO A 208 7.75 -5.72 -17.73
CA PRO A 208 8.11 -4.83 -18.84
C PRO A 208 7.86 -3.32 -18.57
N ARG A 209 7.76 -2.89 -17.29
CA ARG A 209 7.34 -1.52 -16.92
C ARG A 209 8.48 -0.58 -16.52
N GLU A 210 9.71 -0.93 -16.88
CA GLU A 210 10.91 -0.16 -16.56
C GLU A 210 10.83 1.28 -17.07
N PHE A 211 10.36 1.48 -18.31
CA PHE A 211 10.18 2.82 -18.89
C PHE A 211 9.17 3.67 -18.12
N VAL A 212 8.08 3.07 -17.61
CA VAL A 212 7.07 3.78 -16.82
C VAL A 212 7.66 4.22 -15.49
N TRP A 213 8.52 3.39 -14.88
CA TRP A 213 9.24 3.74 -13.66
C TRP A 213 10.23 4.88 -13.90
N CYS A 214 11.04 4.82 -14.95
CA CYS A 214 11.97 5.89 -15.32
C CYS A 214 11.24 7.23 -15.55
N LEU A 215 10.12 7.20 -16.28
CA LEU A 215 9.28 8.38 -16.48
C LEU A 215 8.71 8.91 -15.15
N GLY A 216 8.31 8.02 -14.24
CA GLY A 216 7.90 8.39 -12.88
C GLY A 216 9.00 9.10 -12.08
N VAL A 217 10.25 8.64 -12.17
CA VAL A 217 11.40 9.30 -11.53
C VAL A 217 11.66 10.68 -12.11
N VAL A 218 11.58 10.83 -13.43
CA VAL A 218 11.74 12.15 -14.09
C VAL A 218 10.65 13.12 -13.63
N ILE A 219 9.39 12.68 -13.59
CA ILE A 219 8.28 13.50 -13.11
C ILE A 219 8.50 13.91 -11.64
N PHE A 220 8.96 12.99 -10.79
CA PHE A 220 9.26 13.29 -9.40
C PHE A 220 10.34 14.37 -9.24
N LEU A 221 11.41 14.32 -10.03
CA LEU A 221 12.45 15.36 -10.02
C LEU A 221 11.90 16.72 -10.49
N LEU A 222 11.10 16.75 -11.56
CA LEU A 222 10.45 17.97 -12.02
C LEU A 222 9.52 18.57 -10.96
N MET A 223 8.77 17.72 -10.24
CA MET A 223 7.91 18.16 -9.15
C MET A 223 8.68 18.83 -8.00
N ILE A 224 9.85 18.28 -7.63
CA ILE A 224 10.71 18.90 -6.60
C ILE A 224 11.13 20.29 -7.02
N VAL A 225 11.58 20.45 -8.27
CA VAL A 225 12.02 21.75 -8.81
C VAL A 225 10.87 22.75 -8.84
N ILE A 226 9.69 22.36 -9.34
CA ILE A 226 8.51 23.23 -9.42
C ILE A 226 8.05 23.65 -8.02
N ALA A 227 8.00 22.71 -7.06
CA ALA A 227 7.61 23.01 -5.70
C ALA A 227 8.59 23.94 -4.99
N PHE A 228 9.90 23.75 -5.22
CA PHE A 228 10.92 24.63 -4.69
C PHE A 228 10.80 26.05 -5.25
N ILE A 229 10.62 26.21 -6.56
CA ILE A 229 10.40 27.52 -7.18
C ILE A 229 9.15 28.18 -6.57
N GLY A 230 8.04 27.43 -6.47
CA GLY A 230 6.80 27.92 -5.84
C GLY A 230 6.97 28.36 -4.39
N TYR A 231 7.82 27.67 -3.61
CA TYR A 231 8.14 28.04 -2.22
C TYR A 231 8.91 29.37 -2.11
N VAL A 232 9.67 29.74 -3.14
CA VAL A 232 10.47 30.98 -3.15
C VAL A 232 9.62 32.22 -3.47
N LEU A 233 8.51 32.07 -4.21
CA LEU A 233 7.68 33.18 -4.68
C LEU A 233 7.19 34.15 -3.58
N PRO A 234 6.71 33.71 -2.40
CA PRO A 234 6.24 34.65 -1.38
C PRO A 234 7.30 35.59 -0.80
N TRP A 235 8.59 35.35 -1.10
CA TRP A 235 9.73 36.18 -0.71
C TRP A 235 9.82 36.50 0.79
N GLY A 236 9.44 35.53 1.63
CA GLY A 236 9.63 35.60 3.08
C GLY A 236 11.05 35.23 3.52
N GLN A 237 11.37 35.43 4.80
CA GLN A 237 12.70 35.10 5.36
C GLN A 237 13.09 33.64 5.12
N MET A 238 12.19 32.68 5.40
CA MET A 238 12.47 31.26 5.20
C MET A 238 12.68 30.91 3.72
N SER A 239 11.87 31.50 2.84
CA SER A 239 11.98 31.33 1.38
C SER A 239 13.32 31.86 0.85
N PHE A 240 13.74 33.05 1.29
CA PHE A 240 15.00 33.67 0.89
C PHE A 240 16.21 32.84 1.33
N TRP A 241 16.32 32.54 2.62
CA TRP A 241 17.44 31.75 3.14
C TRP A 241 17.48 30.34 2.57
N GLY A 242 16.31 29.71 2.40
CA GLY A 242 16.20 28.42 1.74
C GLY A 242 16.70 28.46 0.29
N ALA A 243 16.36 29.52 -0.46
CA ALA A 243 16.84 29.71 -1.82
C ALA A 243 18.37 29.86 -1.87
N THR A 244 18.95 30.68 -0.98
CA THR A 244 20.40 30.87 -0.89
C THR A 244 21.12 29.56 -0.60
N ILE A 245 20.64 28.77 0.36
CA ILE A 245 21.28 27.49 0.72
C ILE A 245 21.23 26.52 -0.47
N ILE A 246 20.05 26.30 -1.06
CA ILE A 246 19.89 25.31 -2.12
C ILE A 246 20.68 25.71 -3.38
N THR A 247 20.68 26.99 -3.74
CA THR A 247 21.46 27.47 -4.90
C THR A 247 22.96 27.47 -4.61
N SER A 248 23.39 27.71 -3.37
CA SER A 248 24.80 27.58 -2.99
C SER A 248 25.33 26.14 -3.11
N LEU A 249 24.48 25.11 -3.05
CA LEU A 249 24.91 23.73 -3.30
C LEU A 249 25.35 23.50 -4.75
N ALA A 250 24.88 24.31 -5.70
CA ALA A 250 25.30 24.23 -7.09
C ALA A 250 26.75 24.68 -7.29
N SER A 251 27.27 25.57 -6.44
CA SER A 251 28.68 25.98 -6.50
C SER A 251 29.64 24.88 -6.06
N ALA A 252 29.14 23.79 -5.47
CA ALA A 252 29.95 22.62 -5.14
C ALA A 252 30.39 21.80 -6.37
N ILE A 253 29.90 22.11 -7.59
CA ILE A 253 30.30 21.39 -8.81
C ILE A 253 31.70 21.86 -9.26
N PRO A 254 32.74 21.00 -9.24
CA PRO A 254 34.14 21.42 -9.33
C PRO A 254 34.58 22.01 -10.69
N VAL A 255 33.73 21.98 -11.72
CA VAL A 255 34.06 22.46 -13.07
C VAL A 255 33.21 23.69 -13.48
N VAL A 256 32.03 23.86 -12.89
CA VAL A 256 31.01 24.85 -13.32
C VAL A 256 30.47 25.68 -12.13
N GLY A 257 30.88 25.36 -10.90
CA GLY A 257 30.27 25.91 -9.70
C GLY A 257 30.46 27.42 -9.51
N ASP A 258 31.62 27.95 -9.93
CA ASP A 258 31.99 29.35 -9.74
C ASP A 258 31.84 30.20 -11.02
N SER A 259 31.24 29.69 -12.09
CA SER A 259 31.16 30.41 -13.38
C SER A 259 30.09 31.53 -13.41
N ASN A 260 29.93 32.28 -12.31
CA ASN A 260 29.08 33.46 -12.20
C ASN A 260 29.91 34.74 -12.09
#